data_AF-A0A8I1P9D9-F1
#
_entry.id   AF-A0A8I1P9D9-F1
#
_cell.length_a   1.000
_cell.length_b   1.000
_cell.length_c   1.000
_cell.angle_alpha   90.00
_cell.angle_beta   90.00
_cell.angle_gamma   90.00
#
_symmetry.space_group_name_H-M   'P 1'
#
loop_
_entity.id
_entity.type
_entity.pdbx_description
1 polymer ?
#
loop_
_entity_poly.entity_id
_entity_poly.type
_entity_poly.pdbx_seq_one_letter_code
_entity_poly.pdbx_strand_id
1 'polypeptide(L)' 'MLTKPEPRKSVNVLVDARLLAEAKALGVNLSRAADEGLVKAIRDRKSQLWLEENRAAIEENNRFFEEHGLPFAEYRGF' A
#
# COMPACT_ATOMS: atom_id res chain seq x y z
N MET A 1 -9.38 19.94 -7.02
CA MET A 1 -9.50 19.51 -8.44
C MET A 1 -10.10 18.11 -8.44
N LEU A 2 -11.32 17.94 -8.95
CA LEU A 2 -11.95 16.61 -9.07
C LEU A 2 -11.25 15.87 -10.21
N THR A 3 -10.39 14.91 -9.87
CA THR A 3 -9.75 14.03 -10.85
C THR A 3 -10.83 13.21 -11.52
N LYS A 4 -11.05 13.44 -12.82
CA LYS A 4 -11.92 12.63 -13.67
C LYS A 4 -11.46 11.16 -13.55
N PRO A 5 -12.37 10.19 -13.35
CA PRO A 5 -11.98 8.79 -13.32
C PRO A 5 -11.33 8.44 -14.66
N GLU A 6 -10.09 7.95 -14.59
CA GLU A 6 -9.37 7.43 -15.74
C GLU A 6 -10.20 6.31 -16.41
N PRO A 7 -10.16 6.20 -17.75
CA PRO A 7 -10.90 5.17 -18.45
C PRO A 7 -10.42 3.78 -18.01
N ARG A 8 -11.37 2.92 -17.59
CA ARG A 8 -11.07 1.53 -17.24
C ARG A 8 -10.69 0.76 -18.51
N LYS A 9 -9.58 0.04 -18.46
CA LYS A 9 -9.13 -0.84 -19.53
C LYS A 9 -9.38 -2.29 -19.13
N SER A 10 -10.03 -3.06 -20.01
CA SER A 10 -10.15 -4.51 -19.84
C SER A 10 -8.79 -5.17 -20.06
N VAL A 11 -8.42 -6.10 -19.18
CA VAL A 11 -7.17 -6.86 -19.26
C VAL A 11 -7.50 -8.33 -19.04
N ASN A 12 -6.94 -9.22 -19.87
CA ASN A 12 -7.07 -10.65 -19.68
C ASN A 12 -6.01 -11.13 -18.68
N VAL A 13 -6.46 -11.81 -17.62
CA VAL A 13 -5.60 -12.38 -16.57
C VAL A 13 -5.98 -13.82 -16.31
N LEU A 14 -4.99 -14.63 -15.92
CA LEU A 14 -5.22 -16.00 -15.48
C LEU A 14 -5.52 -16.01 -13.98
N VAL A 15 -6.60 -16.68 -13.59
CA VAL A 15 -7.07 -16.80 -12.20
C VAL A 15 -7.37 -18.27 -11.91
N ASP A 16 -7.11 -18.71 -10.68
CA ASP A 16 -7.46 -20.07 -10.24
C ASP A 16 -8.96 -20.33 -10.46
N ALA A 17 -9.28 -21.41 -11.17
CA ALA A 17 -10.64 -21.75 -11.55
C ALA A 17 -11.54 -22.04 -10.33
N ARG A 18 -10.97 -22.55 -9.24
CA ARG A 18 -11.69 -22.82 -7.98
C ARG A 18 -12.09 -21.52 -7.30
N LEU A 19 -11.16 -20.56 -7.23
CA LEU A 19 -11.46 -19.23 -6.69
C LEU A 19 -12.50 -18.51 -7.53
N LEU A 20 -12.44 -18.65 -8.86
CA LEU A 20 -13.44 -18.08 -9.76
C LEU A 20 -14.83 -18.70 -9.53
N ALA A 21 -14.90 -20.01 -9.36
CA ALA A 21 -16.15 -20.71 -9.11
C ALA A 21 -16.76 -20.32 -7.76
N GLU A 22 -15.94 -20.24 -6.71
CA GLU A 22 -16.34 -19.81 -5.38
C GLU A 22 -16.82 -18.35 -5.38
N ALA A 23 -16.06 -17.44 -5.99
CA ALA A 23 -16.44 -16.03 -6.12
C ALA A 23 -17.79 -15.87 -6.83
N LYS A 24 -18.05 -16.65 -7.89
CA LYS A 24 -19.34 -16.66 -8.59
C LYS A 24 -20.47 -17.20 -7.70
N ALA A 25 -20.23 -18.29 -6.98
CA ALA A 25 -21.21 -18.88 -6.08
C ALA A 25 -21.61 -17.91 -4.94
N LEU A 26 -20.66 -17.09 -4.49
CA LEU A 26 -20.87 -16.09 -3.45
C LEU A 26 -21.33 -14.71 -3.97
N GLY A 27 -21.51 -14.56 -5.30
CA GLY A 27 -21.94 -13.29 -5.90
C GLY A 27 -20.91 -12.16 -5.81
N VAL A 28 -19.62 -12.48 -5.71
CA VAL A 28 -18.53 -11.51 -5.61
C VAL A 28 -18.37 -10.75 -6.92
N ASN A 29 -18.27 -9.43 -6.85
CA ASN A 29 -17.96 -8.59 -8.00
C ASN A 29 -16.47 -8.69 -8.34
N LEU A 30 -16.13 -9.54 -9.31
CA LEU A 30 -14.75 -9.84 -9.72
C LEU A 30 -13.96 -8.60 -10.14
N SER A 31 -14.55 -7.69 -10.89
CA SER A 31 -13.86 -6.47 -11.33
C SER A 31 -13.48 -5.59 -10.14
N ARG A 32 -14.41 -5.42 -9.19
CA ARG A 32 -14.14 -4.64 -7.98
C ARG A 32 -13.08 -5.32 -7.10
N ALA A 33 -13.18 -6.63 -6.90
CA ALA A 33 -12.22 -7.38 -6.11
C ALA A 33 -10.80 -7.34 -6.73
N ALA A 34 -10.71 -7.42 -8.06
CA ALA A 34 -9.44 -7.30 -8.78
C ALA A 34 -8.85 -5.89 -8.64
N ASP A 35 -9.67 -4.84 -8.79
CA ASP A 35 -9.23 -3.45 -8.62
C ASP A 35 -8.71 -3.19 -7.20
N GLU A 36 -9.45 -3.62 -6.16
CA GLU A 36 -9.06 -3.47 -4.76
C GLU A 36 -7.76 -4.24 -4.45
N GLY A 37 -7.62 -5.47 -4.98
CA GLY A 37 -6.42 -6.27 -4.86
C GLY A 37 -5.19 -5.61 -5.50
N LEU A 38 -5.35 -5.04 -6.70
CA LEU A 38 -4.29 -4.30 -7.40
C LEU A 38 -3.87 -3.05 -6.63
N VAL A 39 -4.83 -2.26 -6.13
CA VAL A 39 -4.53 -1.07 -5.32
C VAL A 39 -3.71 -1.45 -4.09
N LYS A 40 -4.10 -2.52 -3.38
CA LYS A 40 -3.35 -3.00 -2.23
C LYS A 40 -1.94 -3.44 -2.61
N ALA A 41 -1.79 -4.27 -3.64
CA ALA A 41 -0.48 -4.77 -4.07
C ALA A 41 0.46 -3.63 -4.50
N ILE A 42 -0.05 -2.65 -5.24
CA ILE A 42 0.71 -1.46 -5.66
C ILE A 42 1.14 -0.64 -4.44
N ARG A 43 0.23 -0.39 -3.50
CA ARG A 43 0.54 0.36 -2.27
C ARG A 43 1.62 -0.34 -1.46
N ASP A 44 1.47 -1.65 -1.27
CA ASP A 44 2.42 -2.45 -0.49
C ASP A 44 3.81 -2.42 -1.17
N ARG A 45 3.89 -2.60 -2.51
CA ARG A 45 5.17 -2.50 -3.23
C ARG A 45 5.80 -1.09 -3.17
N LYS A 46 4.99 -0.04 -3.33
CA LYS A 46 5.47 1.35 -3.19
C LYS A 46 6.03 1.62 -1.81
N SER A 47 5.37 1.13 -0.76
CA SER A 47 5.87 1.26 0.60
C SER A 47 7.22 0.55 0.79
N GLN A 48 7.39 -0.64 0.22
CA GLN A 48 8.67 -1.34 0.29
C GLN A 48 9.78 -0.59 -0.45
N LEU A 49 9.51 -0.12 -1.66
CA LEU A 49 10.46 0.69 -2.43
C LEU A 49 10.87 1.96 -1.67
N TRP A 50 9.90 2.66 -1.09
CA TRP A 50 10.18 3.85 -0.31
C TRP A 50 11.07 3.54 0.90
N LEU A 51 10.82 2.44 1.62
CA LEU A 51 11.67 2.01 2.73
C LEU A 51 13.09 1.66 2.27
N GLU A 52 13.22 0.96 1.14
CA GLU A 52 14.52 0.62 0.53
C GLU A 52 15.31 1.89 0.18
N GLU A 53 14.66 2.85 -0.48
CA GLU A 53 15.23 4.14 -0.91
C GLU A 53 15.62 5.03 0.26
N ASN A 54 14.81 5.06 1.32
CA ASN A 54 14.99 5.98 2.46
C ASN A 54 15.74 5.34 3.63
N ARG A 55 16.16 4.07 3.51
CA ARG A 55 16.82 3.33 4.59
C ARG A 55 17.99 4.08 5.21
N ALA A 56 18.88 4.66 4.40
CA ALA A 56 20.05 5.39 4.91
C ALA A 56 19.63 6.64 5.72
N ALA A 57 18.65 7.39 5.24
CA ALA A 57 18.12 8.57 5.93
C ALA A 57 17.40 8.19 7.23
N ILE A 58 16.65 7.09 7.21
CA ILE A 58 15.99 6.53 8.40
C ILE A 58 17.04 6.11 9.45
N GLU A 59 18.09 5.40 9.04
CA GLU A 59 19.17 4.98 9.95
C GLU A 59 19.93 6.16 10.54
N GLU A 60 20.23 7.18 9.74
CA GLU A 60 20.87 8.41 10.22
C GLU A 60 20.00 9.14 11.24
N ASN A 61 18.72 9.30 10.92
CA ASN A 61 17.75 9.94 11.80
C ASN A 61 17.54 9.14 13.11
N ASN A 62 17.55 7.80 13.04
CA ASN A 62 17.48 6.95 14.23
C ASN A 62 18.72 7.12 15.12
N ARG A 63 19.93 7.11 14.55
CA ARG A 63 21.16 7.38 15.31
C ARG A 63 21.14 8.75 15.98
N PHE A 64 20.68 9.77 15.25
CA PHE A 64 20.54 11.12 15.82
C PHE A 64 19.63 11.13 17.06
N PHE A 65 18.49 10.45 17.02
CA PHE A 65 17.60 10.35 18.17
C PHE A 65 18.14 9.48 19.31
N GLU A 66 18.92 8.45 19.02
CA GLU A 66 19.62 7.66 20.05
C GLU A 66 20.65 8.50 20.80
N GLU A 67 21.38 9.35 20.08
CA GLU A 67 22.43 10.21 20.65
C GLU A 67 21.88 11.44 21.37
N HIS A 68 20.84 12.08 20.82
CA HIS A 68 20.35 13.37 21.30
C HIS A 68 19.01 13.29 22.04
N GLY A 69 18.36 12.12 22.07
CA GLY A 69 17.01 11.95 22.56
C GLY A 69 15.96 12.54 21.62
N LEU A 70 14.69 12.44 22.02
CA LEU A 70 13.59 12.99 21.25
C LEU A 70 13.57 14.53 21.36
N PRO A 71 13.64 15.27 20.25
CA PRO A 71 13.50 16.72 20.27
C PRO A 71 12.17 17.10 20.89
N PHE A 72 12.18 18.15 21.71
CA PHE A 72 10.99 18.71 22.34
C PHE A 72 10.22 17.73 23.24
N ALA A 73 10.86 16.64 23.70
CA ALA A 73 10.25 15.71 24.65
C ALA A 73 9.74 16.41 25.92
N GLU A 74 10.41 17.48 26.33
CA GLU A 74 10.04 18.34 27.47
C GLU A 74 8.68 19.06 27.31
N TYR A 75 8.16 19.19 26.09
CA TYR A 75 6.87 19.83 25.80
C TYR A 75 5.74 18.82 25.50
N ARG A 76 6.02 17.51 25.57
CA ARG A 76 5.01 16.48 25.31
C ARG A 76 4.09 16.32 26.54
N GLY A 77 2.99 17.06 26.56
CA GLY A 77 1.89 16.86 27.52
C GLY A 77 1.15 15.55 27.25
N PHE A 78 0.88 14.78 28.31
CA PHE A 78 0.09 13.55 28.33
C PHE A 78 -1.34 13.80 28.79
#